data_AF-A0AAJ2LSN9-F1
#
_entry.id   AF-A0AAJ2LSN9-F1
#
_cell.length_a   1.000
_cell.length_b   1.000
_cell.length_c   1.000
_cell.angle_alpha   90.00
_cell.angle_beta   90.00
_cell.angle_gamma   90.00
#
_symmetry.space_group_name_H-M   'P 1'
#
loop_
_entity.id
_entity.type
_entity.pdbx_description
1 polymer ?
#
loop_
_entity_poly.entity_id
_entity_poly.type
_entity_poly.pdbx_seq_one_letter_code
_entity_poly.pdbx_strand_id
1 'polypeptide(L)'
;IGAIIEQFTYPGQEMILLCQKCEAPNTDKKIKGLQIISKLVQDPKREDSYVHGKVLDPIVGKIYNLKIKATPDGRKVRVRGYIGTSMIGRSQTWLRKE
;
A
#
# COMPACT_ATOMS: atom_id res chain seq x y z
N ILE A 1 8.49 1.48 6.75
CA ILE A 1 7.24 2.21 7.08
C ILE A 1 6.78 2.92 5.81
N GLY A 2 5.49 2.88 5.45
CA GLY A 2 4.97 3.61 4.29
C GLY A 2 3.65 4.31 4.63
N ALA A 3 3.58 5.62 4.38
CA ALA A 3 2.44 6.47 4.74
C ALA A 3 1.98 7.32 3.55
N ILE A 4 0.71 7.72 3.56
CA ILE A 4 0.11 8.54 2.51
C ILE A 4 0.53 10.01 2.72
N ILE A 5 1.18 10.62 1.73
CA ILE A 5 1.60 12.03 1.80
C ILE A 5 0.63 12.98 1.10
N GLU A 6 -0.06 12.48 0.07
CA GLU A 6 -0.87 13.26 -0.86
C GLU A 6 -1.90 12.34 -1.51
N GLN A 7 -3.05 12.90 -1.90
CA GLN A 7 -4.13 12.18 -2.56
C GLN A 7 -4.45 12.88 -3.89
N PHE A 8 -4.71 12.08 -4.93
CA PHE A 8 -5.19 12.56 -6.22
C PHE A 8 -6.59 11.99 -6.44
N THR A 9 -7.55 12.85 -6.76
CA THR A 9 -8.92 12.44 -7.11
C THR A 9 -9.22 12.78 -8.55
N TYR A 10 -10.15 12.04 -9.15
CA TYR A 10 -10.70 12.42 -10.45
C TYR A 10 -11.74 13.55 -10.27
N PRO A 11 -11.96 14.40 -11.29
CA PRO A 11 -13.05 15.37 -11.27
C PRO A 11 -14.38 14.71 -10.91
N GLY A 12 -15.10 15.28 -9.95
CA GLY A 12 -16.36 14.74 -9.44
C GLY A 12 -16.23 13.66 -8.36
N GLN A 13 -15.01 13.25 -7.98
CA GLN A 13 -14.79 12.32 -6.88
C GLN A 13 -14.41 13.07 -5.60
N GLU A 14 -15.19 12.86 -4.54
CA GLU A 14 -14.88 13.41 -3.21
C GLU A 14 -13.63 12.76 -2.61
N MET A 15 -12.82 13.59 -1.96
CA MET A 15 -11.63 13.14 -1.25
C MET A 15 -12.02 12.60 0.12
N ILE A 16 -11.59 11.39 0.43
CA ILE A 16 -11.72 10.85 1.80
C ILE A 16 -10.69 11.51 2.72
N LEU A 17 -11.15 12.08 3.84
CA LEU A 17 -10.29 12.78 4.79
C LEU A 17 -9.92 11.93 6.02
N LEU A 18 -10.82 11.04 6.43
CA LEU A 18 -10.67 10.15 7.58
C LEU A 18 -10.89 8.69 7.14
N CYS A 19 -10.19 7.74 7.75
CA CYS A 19 -10.46 6.32 7.49
C CYS A 19 -11.65 5.79 8.30
N GLN A 20 -12.86 6.19 7.91
CA GLN A 20 -14.09 5.80 8.61
C GLN A 20 -14.40 4.30 8.55
N LYS A 21 -13.96 3.61 7.48
CA LYS A 21 -14.14 2.16 7.33
C LYS A 21 -13.03 1.33 7.98
N CYS A 22 -11.98 1.96 8.47
CA CYS A 22 -10.88 1.25 9.11
C CYS A 22 -11.30 0.73 10.49
N GLU A 23 -10.86 -0.48 10.82
CA GLU A 23 -10.90 -1.00 12.17
C GLU A 23 -9.83 -0.36 13.07
N ALA A 24 -9.97 -0.52 14.38
CA ALA A 24 -8.99 -0.08 15.35
C ALA A 24 -7.62 -0.74 15.05
N PRO A 25 -6.50 -0.01 15.16
CA PRO A 25 -6.36 1.35 15.71
C PRO A 25 -6.45 2.45 14.66
N ASN A 26 -6.97 2.19 13.45
CA ASN A 26 -6.93 3.14 12.33
C ASN A 26 -8.26 3.85 12.06
N THR A 27 -9.29 3.54 12.82
CA THR A 27 -10.59 4.23 12.79
C THR A 27 -10.42 5.73 12.97
N ASP A 28 -11.09 6.50 12.12
CA ASP A 28 -11.13 7.97 12.11
C ASP A 28 -9.76 8.69 12.05
N LYS A 29 -8.68 7.97 11.74
CA LYS A 29 -7.40 8.61 11.48
C LYS A 29 -7.43 9.38 10.17
N LYS A 30 -6.76 10.53 10.15
CA LYS A 30 -6.54 11.33 8.94
C LYS A 30 -5.85 10.49 7.87
N ILE A 31 -6.37 10.52 6.64
CA ILE A 31 -5.80 9.79 5.51
C ILE A 31 -4.40 10.30 5.19
N LYS A 32 -4.21 11.62 5.15
CA LYS A 32 -2.88 12.22 5.06
C LYS A 32 -2.07 11.91 6.32
N GLY A 33 -0.94 11.26 6.15
CA GLY A 33 -0.06 10.76 7.21
C GLY A 33 -0.41 9.35 7.69
N LEU A 34 -1.49 8.73 7.20
CA LEU A 34 -1.86 7.38 7.63
C LEU A 34 -0.82 6.38 7.15
N GLN A 35 -0.23 5.64 8.08
CA GLN A 35 0.65 4.52 7.77
C GLN A 35 -0.20 3.36 7.23
N ILE A 36 -0.02 3.06 5.95
CA ILE A 36 -0.75 1.97 5.27
C ILE A 36 0.11 0.74 5.02
N ILE A 37 1.44 0.85 5.01
CA ILE A 37 2.35 -0.30 4.84
C ILE A 37 3.05 -0.64 6.16
N SER A 38 3.01 -1.93 6.52
CA SER A 38 3.69 -2.48 7.69
C SER A 38 4.28 -3.86 7.39
N LYS A 39 5.17 -4.35 8.28
CA LYS A 39 5.78 -5.70 8.26
C LYS A 39 6.53 -6.11 6.98
N LEU A 40 6.81 -5.15 6.10
CA LEU A 40 7.52 -5.40 4.86
C LEU A 40 9.01 -5.64 5.17
N VAL A 41 9.55 -6.76 4.70
CA VAL A 41 10.95 -7.18 4.92
C VAL A 41 11.59 -7.52 3.57
N GLN A 42 12.87 -7.22 3.39
CA GLN A 42 13.60 -7.59 2.18
C GLN A 42 13.69 -9.12 2.05
N ASP A 43 13.54 -9.62 0.83
CA ASP A 43 13.69 -11.05 0.53
C ASP A 43 15.18 -11.43 0.59
N PRO A 44 15.59 -12.39 1.44
CA PRO A 44 16.99 -12.76 1.59
C PRO A 44 17.59 -13.40 0.33
N LYS A 45 16.75 -13.82 -0.64
CA LYS A 45 17.19 -14.43 -1.90
C LYS A 45 17.17 -13.45 -3.07
N ARG A 46 16.57 -12.27 -2.90
CA ARG A 46 16.31 -11.30 -3.97
C ARG A 46 16.36 -9.88 -3.43
N GLU A 47 17.47 -9.19 -3.66
CA GLU A 47 17.71 -7.84 -3.15
C GLU A 47 16.67 -6.81 -3.64
N ASP A 48 16.10 -7.02 -4.83
CA ASP A 48 15.08 -6.16 -5.43
C ASP A 48 13.65 -6.42 -4.92
N SER A 49 13.47 -7.39 -4.03
CA SER A 49 12.18 -7.91 -3.64
C SER A 49 11.93 -7.77 -2.14
N TYR A 50 10.68 -7.49 -1.79
CA TYR A 50 10.23 -7.33 -0.41
C TYR A 50 8.94 -8.12 -0.18
N VAL A 51 8.86 -8.80 0.96
CA VAL A 51 7.84 -9.80 1.28
C VAL A 51 7.30 -9.59 2.71
N HIS A 52 6.30 -10.41 3.08
CA HIS A 52 5.62 -10.42 4.39
C HIS A 52 4.89 -9.13 4.80
N GLY A 53 4.86 -8.15 3.91
CA GLY A 53 4.20 -6.88 4.15
C GLY A 53 2.70 -7.04 4.34
N LYS A 54 2.11 -6.00 4.93
CA LYS A 54 0.67 -5.75 4.97
C LYS A 54 0.39 -4.38 4.39
N VAL A 55 -0.72 -4.26 3.66
CA VAL A 55 -1.23 -2.97 3.16
C VAL A 55 -2.67 -2.76 3.60
N LEU A 56 -2.93 -1.63 4.24
CA LEU A 56 -4.28 -1.14 4.55
C LEU A 56 -4.81 -0.37 3.35
N ASP A 57 -5.99 -0.77 2.87
CA ASP A 57 -6.77 0.00 1.90
C ASP A 57 -7.78 0.87 2.68
N PRO A 58 -7.56 2.20 2.77
CA PRO A 58 -8.42 3.07 3.55
C PRO A 58 -9.79 3.32 2.89
N ILE A 59 -9.97 3.00 1.60
CA ILE A 59 -11.23 3.20 0.89
C ILE A 59 -12.27 2.14 1.31
N VAL A 60 -11.80 0.93 1.58
CA VAL A 60 -12.65 -0.22 1.97
C VAL A 60 -12.37 -0.72 3.39
N GLY A 61 -11.35 -0.20 4.08
CA GLY A 61 -11.02 -0.53 5.47
C GLY A 61 -10.29 -1.87 5.67
N LYS A 62 -9.87 -2.55 4.59
CA LYS A 62 -9.33 -3.92 4.67
C LYS A 62 -7.80 -3.94 4.61
N ILE A 63 -7.23 -4.94 5.28
CA ILE A 63 -5.79 -5.23 5.26
C ILE A 63 -5.50 -6.44 4.37
N TYR A 64 -4.55 -6.28 3.45
CA TYR A 64 -4.10 -7.32 2.53
C TYR A 64 -2.65 -7.72 2.80
N ASN A 65 -2.27 -8.93 2.39
CA ASN A 65 -0.86 -9.30 2.29
C ASN A 65 -0.21 -8.51 1.17
N LEU A 66 1.04 -8.11 1.35
CA LEU A 66 1.78 -7.26 0.43
C LEU A 66 3.13 -7.89 0.07
N LYS A 67 3.46 -7.83 -1.22
CA LYS A 67 4.84 -7.99 -1.71
C LYS A 67 5.16 -6.89 -2.71
N ILE A 68 6.42 -6.48 -2.75
CA ILE A 68 6.92 -5.43 -3.64
C ILE A 68 8.12 -5.97 -4.40
N LYS A 69 8.25 -5.59 -5.68
CA LYS A 69 9.45 -5.81 -6.47
C LYS A 69 9.87 -4.49 -7.13
N ALA A 70 11.10 -4.03 -6.88
CA ALA A 70 11.66 -2.86 -7.54
C ALA A 70 12.12 -3.19 -8.97
N THR A 71 12.07 -2.20 -9.86
CA THR A 71 12.77 -2.31 -11.14
C THR A 71 14.28 -2.11 -10.94
N PRO A 72 15.14 -2.66 -11.82
CA PRO A 72 16.59 -2.54 -11.68
C PRO A 72 17.11 -1.09 -11.60
N ASP A 73 16.41 -0.15 -12.24
CA ASP A 73 16.74 1.27 -12.23
C ASP A 73 16.18 2.02 -11.00
N GLY A 74 15.47 1.34 -10.09
CA GLY A 74 14.90 1.91 -8.88
C GLY A 74 13.80 2.97 -9.11
N ARG A 75 13.36 3.19 -10.35
CA ARG A 75 12.36 4.24 -10.68
C ARG A 75 10.93 3.77 -10.48
N LYS A 76 10.69 2.47 -10.43
CA LYS A 76 9.36 1.90 -10.29
C LYS A 76 9.37 0.75 -9.29
N VAL A 77 8.22 0.53 -8.67
CA VAL A 77 7.97 -0.66 -7.87
C VAL A 77 6.67 -1.30 -8.30
N ARG A 78 6.68 -2.62 -8.48
CA ARG A 78 5.46 -3.42 -8.65
C ARG A 78 4.97 -3.82 -7.27
N VAL A 79 3.81 -3.31 -6.90
CA VAL A 79 3.14 -3.53 -5.61
C VAL A 79 2.03 -4.55 -5.82
N ARG A 80 2.00 -5.63 -5.04
CA ARG A 80 0.94 -6.65 -5.11
C ARG A 80 0.30 -6.86 -3.75
N GLY A 81 -0.97 -6.49 -3.66
CA GLY A 81 -1.86 -6.79 -2.53
C GLY A 81 -2.66 -8.07 -2.81
N TYR A 82 -2.77 -8.98 -1.85
CA TYR A 82 -3.44 -10.27 -2.02
C TYR A 82 -4.09 -10.82 -0.73
N ILE A 83 -5.02 -11.76 -0.87
CA ILE A 83 -5.71 -12.45 0.23
C ILE A 83 -5.27 -13.92 0.24
N GLY A 84 -4.76 -14.42 1.37
CA GLY A 84 -4.29 -15.79 1.46
C GLY A 84 -3.11 -16.05 0.52
N THR A 85 -3.36 -16.68 -0.62
CA THR A 85 -2.34 -16.98 -1.64
C THR A 85 -2.06 -15.76 -2.52
N SER A 86 -0.84 -15.64 -3.02
CA SER A 86 -0.49 -14.48 -3.87
C SER A 86 -1.10 -14.51 -5.27
N MET A 87 -1.81 -15.57 -5.64
CA MET A 87 -2.55 -15.67 -6.91
C MET A 87 -3.83 -14.83 -6.88
N ILE A 88 -4.49 -14.72 -5.72
CA ILE A 88 -5.74 -13.99 -5.57
C ILE A 88 -5.45 -12.59 -5.02
N GLY A 89 -5.38 -11.60 -5.92
CA GLY A 89 -5.04 -10.24 -5.55
C GLY A 89 -4.92 -9.29 -6.73
N ARG A 90 -4.50 -8.06 -6.44
CA ARG A 90 -4.31 -6.99 -7.42
C ARG A 90 -2.85 -6.55 -7.46
N SER A 91 -2.42 -6.07 -8.62
CA SER A 91 -1.09 -5.49 -8.79
C SER A 91 -1.19 -4.09 -9.35
N GLN A 92 -0.32 -3.23 -8.86
CA GLN A 92 -0.14 -1.87 -9.33
C GLN A 92 1.35 -1.61 -9.57
N THR A 93 1.65 -0.67 -10.44
CA THR A 93 3.01 -0.14 -10.60
C THR A 93 3.01 1.25 -9.99
N TRP A 94 3.83 1.46 -8.97
CA TRP A 94 4.05 2.78 -8.39
C TRP A 94 5.33 3.37 -8.97
N LEU A 95 5.24 4.64 -9.34
CA LEU A 95 6.37 5.42 -9.84
C LEU A 95 7.02 6.12 -8.65
N ARG A 96 8.35 6.16 -8.63
CA ARG A 96 9.08 6.97 -7.65
C ARG A 96 8.81 8.45 -7.95
N LYS A 97 8.42 9.21 -6.92
CA LYS A 97 8.34 10.67 -7.00
C LYS A 97 9.77 11.22 -7.06
N GLU A 98 10.03 12.12 -7.99
CA GLU A 98 11.29 12.86 -8.13
C GLU A 98 11.44 13.92 -7.03
#